data_AF-A0A9P1BPF0-F1
#
_entry.id   AF-A0A9P1BPF0-F1
#
_cell.length_a   1.000
_cell.length_b   1.000
_cell.length_c   1.000
_cell.angle_alpha   90.00
_cell.angle_beta   90.00
_cell.angle_gamma   90.00
#
_symmetry.space_group_name_H-M   'P 1'
#
loop_
_entity.id
_entity.type
_entity.pdbx_description
1 polymer ?
#
loop_
_entity_poly.entity_id
_entity_poly.type
_entity_poly.pdbx_seq_one_letter_code
_entity_poly.pdbx_strand_id
1 'polypeptide(L)'
;MLTFGSQARNAQMAYNNSFVHFASVVDGSRKNVPLNRVRDVWGVGAEALLVRNFLSVFSVRSFSPWLRERMPDIQGKVVLCDALASLAVCTITAPVHQLFNFLATTPEARSLSFSERSAMARRFLREQYFVPLPREVMITADLSQRPPEQEYSWRMSPVALRDFGMRATYITTVMSLFVAIERTLCSVMREMR
;
A
#
# COMPACT_ATOMS: atom_id res chain seq x y z
N MET A 1 -15.33 -4.19 -6.99
CA MET A 1 -16.12 -3.88 -5.78
C MET A 1 -16.62 -5.11 -5.03
N LEU A 2 -16.75 -6.27 -5.68
CA LEU A 2 -17.29 -7.49 -5.07
C LEU A 2 -16.56 -7.98 -3.81
N THR A 3 -15.31 -7.54 -3.59
CA THR A 3 -14.48 -7.95 -2.44
C THR A 3 -14.27 -6.86 -1.40
N PHE A 4 -14.98 -5.72 -1.46
CA PHE A 4 -14.80 -4.64 -0.49
C PHE A 4 -15.07 -5.13 0.95
N GLY A 5 -16.25 -5.70 1.21
CA GLY A 5 -16.64 -6.14 2.54
C GLY A 5 -15.70 -7.18 3.14
N SER A 6 -15.23 -8.14 2.34
CA SER A 6 -14.24 -9.13 2.79
C SER A 6 -12.87 -8.50 3.07
N GLN A 7 -12.37 -7.61 2.22
CA GLN A 7 -11.09 -6.93 2.43
C GLN A 7 -11.13 -6.00 3.65
N ALA A 8 -12.21 -5.23 3.81
CA ALA A 8 -12.40 -4.35 4.96
C ALA A 8 -12.48 -5.16 6.26
N ARG A 9 -13.25 -6.25 6.27
CA ARG A 9 -13.33 -7.16 7.41
C ARG A 9 -11.98 -7.77 7.75
N ASN A 10 -11.20 -8.21 6.76
CA ASN A 10 -9.87 -8.76 6.98
C ASN A 10 -8.92 -7.72 7.59
N ALA A 11 -8.93 -6.48 7.09
CA ALA A 11 -8.14 -5.38 7.66
C ALA A 11 -8.55 -5.09 9.12
N GLN A 12 -9.84 -5.08 9.42
CA GLN A 12 -10.36 -4.86 10.77
C GLN A 12 -10.04 -6.02 11.72
N MET A 13 -10.13 -7.26 11.26
CA MET A 13 -9.68 -8.42 12.06
C MET A 13 -8.18 -8.37 12.32
N ALA A 14 -7.37 -8.06 11.29
CA ALA A 14 -5.93 -7.90 11.45
C ALA A 14 -5.60 -6.78 12.43
N TYR A 15 -6.29 -5.64 12.37
CA TYR A 15 -6.18 -4.55 13.35
C TYR A 15 -6.53 -5.03 14.76
N ASN A 16 -7.72 -5.61 14.95
CA ASN A 16 -8.16 -6.07 16.27
C ASN A 16 -7.22 -7.16 16.86
N ASN A 17 -6.59 -7.98 16.02
CA ASN A 17 -5.64 -9.03 16.44
C ASN A 17 -4.21 -8.50 16.66
N SER A 18 -3.74 -7.55 15.86
CA SER A 18 -2.38 -6.96 16.00
C SER A 18 -2.30 -5.97 17.16
N PHE A 19 -3.44 -5.46 17.61
CA PHE A 19 -3.58 -4.63 18.81
C PHE A 19 -3.33 -5.37 20.13
N VAL A 20 -2.99 -6.67 20.09
CA VAL A 20 -2.55 -7.43 21.28
C VAL A 20 -1.14 -7.03 21.76
N HIS A 21 -0.34 -6.28 20.98
CA HIS A 21 1.03 -5.92 21.40
C HIS A 21 1.43 -4.43 21.39
N PHE A 22 0.71 -3.50 20.73
CA PHE A 22 1.20 -2.11 20.59
C PHE A 22 0.24 -1.00 21.05
N ALA A 23 -0.97 -1.34 21.50
CA ALA A 23 -1.96 -0.36 21.93
C ALA A 23 -1.87 -0.10 23.44
N SER A 24 -0.82 0.60 23.86
CA SER A 24 -0.79 1.18 25.21
C SER A 24 -0.12 2.55 25.31
N VAL A 25 0.30 3.21 24.23
CA VAL A 25 1.20 4.37 24.39
C VAL A 25 0.52 5.75 24.28
N VAL A 26 -0.70 5.88 23.72
CA VAL A 26 -1.28 7.23 23.53
C VAL A 26 -2.62 7.48 24.23
N ASP A 27 -3.56 6.52 24.33
CA ASP A 27 -4.89 6.82 24.93
C ASP A 27 -5.50 5.75 25.84
N GLY A 28 -4.84 4.60 26.05
CA GLY A 28 -5.29 3.56 27.01
C GLY A 28 -6.65 2.88 26.72
N SER A 29 -7.48 3.41 25.82
CA SER A 29 -8.81 2.86 25.52
C SER A 29 -8.73 1.84 24.37
N ARG A 30 -8.93 0.57 24.71
CA ARG A 30 -9.07 -0.52 23.74
C ARG A 30 -10.40 -0.37 23.00
N LYS A 31 -10.40 0.23 21.82
CA LYS A 31 -11.61 0.31 20.98
C LYS A 31 -11.51 -0.71 19.85
N ASN A 32 -12.15 -1.87 20.04
CA ASN A 32 -12.32 -2.84 18.97
C ASN A 32 -13.10 -2.21 17.82
N VAL A 33 -12.58 -2.33 16.60
CA VAL A 33 -13.26 -1.82 15.42
C VAL A 33 -14.37 -2.80 15.02
N PRO A 34 -15.61 -2.34 14.81
CA PRO A 34 -16.70 -3.22 14.39
C PRO A 34 -16.42 -3.77 12.99
N LEU A 35 -16.61 -5.08 12.84
CA LEU A 35 -16.37 -5.78 11.58
C LEU A 35 -17.44 -5.44 10.54
N ASN A 36 -17.00 -5.08 9.33
CA ASN A 36 -17.89 -4.91 8.18
C ASN A 36 -18.52 -6.24 7.78
N ARG A 37 -19.74 -6.18 7.24
CA ARG A 37 -20.39 -7.37 6.69
C ARG A 37 -19.70 -7.72 5.38
N VAL A 38 -19.50 -9.01 5.15
CA VAL A 38 -18.80 -9.52 3.95
C VAL A 38 -19.53 -9.13 2.65
N ARG A 39 -20.86 -9.01 2.71
CA ARG A 39 -21.72 -8.66 1.58
C ARG A 39 -21.76 -7.16 1.26
N ASP A 40 -21.18 -6.32 2.11
CA ASP A 40 -21.16 -4.88 1.86
C ASP A 40 -20.21 -4.58 0.69
N VAL A 41 -20.73 -3.92 -0.34
CA VAL A 41 -19.97 -3.55 -1.55
C VAL A 41 -19.41 -2.13 -1.48
N TRP A 42 -19.87 -1.35 -0.52
CA TRP A 42 -19.52 0.06 -0.34
C TRP A 42 -19.25 0.40 1.13
N GLY A 43 -18.44 1.43 1.36
CA GLY A 43 -18.12 1.93 2.68
C GLY A 43 -16.93 2.88 2.66
N VAL A 44 -16.47 3.29 3.85
CA VAL A 44 -15.28 4.13 3.99
C VAL A 44 -14.06 3.38 3.49
N GLY A 45 -13.28 4.02 2.61
CA GLY A 45 -12.15 3.39 1.91
C GLY A 45 -12.51 2.71 0.58
N ALA A 46 -13.79 2.58 0.21
CA ALA A 46 -14.18 1.99 -1.08
C ALA A 46 -13.57 2.76 -2.28
N GLU A 47 -13.44 4.08 -2.16
CA GLU A 47 -12.77 4.93 -3.15
C GLU A 47 -11.28 4.59 -3.30
N ALA A 48 -10.54 4.42 -2.20
CA ALA A 48 -9.14 4.04 -2.24
C ALA A 48 -8.99 2.63 -2.85
N LEU A 49 -9.92 1.72 -2.54
CA LEU A 49 -9.95 0.39 -3.14
C LEU A 49 -10.19 0.43 -4.65
N LEU A 50 -11.11 1.29 -5.12
CA LEU A 50 -11.37 1.51 -6.54
C LEU A 50 -10.13 2.06 -7.24
N VAL A 51 -9.53 3.12 -6.71
CA VAL A 51 -8.31 3.74 -7.26
C VAL A 51 -7.20 2.71 -7.33
N ARG A 52 -7.00 1.91 -6.27
CA ARG A 52 -6.01 0.83 -6.25
C ARG A 52 -6.23 -0.15 -7.41
N ASN A 53 -7.45 -0.66 -7.56
CA ASN A 53 -7.77 -1.64 -8.60
C ASN A 53 -7.65 -1.05 -10.00
N PHE A 54 -8.09 0.19 -10.19
CA PHE A 54 -7.94 0.91 -11.45
C PHE A 54 -6.46 1.04 -11.83
N LEU A 55 -5.63 1.52 -10.91
CA LEU A 55 -4.19 1.65 -11.12
C LEU A 55 -3.56 0.29 -11.45
N SER A 56 -3.92 -0.77 -10.73
CA SER A 56 -3.41 -2.12 -11.01
C SER A 56 -3.80 -2.65 -12.39
N VAL A 57 -5.04 -2.43 -12.83
CA VAL A 57 -5.47 -2.86 -14.17
C VAL A 57 -4.81 -2.03 -15.25
N PHE A 58 -4.83 -0.70 -15.10
CA PHE A 58 -4.21 0.24 -16.02
C PHE A 58 -2.76 -0.10 -16.25
N SER A 59 -2.02 -0.35 -15.18
CA SER A 59 -0.60 -0.63 -15.30
C SER A 59 -0.28 -1.97 -15.94
N VAL A 60 -1.03 -3.03 -15.65
CA VAL A 60 -0.79 -4.32 -16.33
C VAL A 60 -1.09 -4.17 -17.83
N ARG A 61 -2.12 -3.40 -18.19
CA ARG A 61 -2.52 -3.19 -19.59
C ARG A 61 -1.61 -2.24 -20.37
N SER A 62 -1.05 -1.22 -19.72
CA SER A 62 -0.23 -0.21 -20.41
C SER A 62 1.26 -0.42 -20.22
N PHE A 63 1.70 -0.79 -19.01
CA PHE A 63 3.12 -0.85 -18.67
C PHE A 63 3.78 -2.17 -19.07
N SER A 64 3.08 -3.31 -18.99
CA SER A 64 3.65 -4.59 -19.44
C SER A 64 3.97 -4.59 -20.94
N PRO A 65 3.05 -4.20 -21.86
CA PRO A 65 3.39 -4.11 -23.29
C PRO A 65 4.56 -3.15 -23.56
N TRP A 66 4.56 -1.99 -22.90
CA TRP A 66 5.63 -1.00 -23.02
C TRP A 66 7.02 -1.55 -22.61
N LEU A 67 7.08 -2.36 -21.55
CA LEU A 67 8.31 -3.06 -21.14
C LEU A 67 8.71 -4.14 -22.16
N ARG A 68 7.75 -4.90 -22.69
CA ARG A 68 8.01 -5.95 -23.69
C ARG A 68 8.59 -5.37 -24.98
N GLU A 69 8.16 -4.19 -25.41
CA GLU A 69 8.72 -3.53 -26.60
C GLU A 69 10.18 -3.10 -26.42
N ARG A 70 10.60 -2.80 -25.19
CA ARG A 70 11.94 -2.27 -24.87
C ARG A 70 12.95 -3.32 -24.42
N MET A 71 12.47 -4.49 -24.01
CA MET A 71 13.34 -5.58 -23.54
C MET A 71 13.85 -6.42 -24.72
N PRO A 72 15.12 -6.88 -24.68
CA PRO A 72 15.65 -7.80 -25.68
C PRO A 72 14.84 -9.10 -25.70
N ASP A 73 14.80 -9.78 -26.84
CA ASP A 73 14.09 -11.05 -26.95
C ASP A 73 14.87 -12.16 -26.23
N ILE A 74 14.35 -12.59 -25.09
CA ILE A 74 14.95 -13.59 -24.22
C ILE A 74 13.88 -14.61 -23.82
N GLN A 75 14.28 -15.85 -23.55
CA GLN A 75 13.37 -16.87 -23.04
C GLN A 75 12.73 -16.38 -21.72
N GLY A 76 11.40 -16.39 -21.66
CA GLY A 76 10.66 -15.93 -20.49
C GLY A 76 10.49 -14.40 -20.39
N LYS A 77 10.84 -13.63 -21.42
CA LYS A 77 10.63 -12.17 -21.52
C LYS A 77 9.26 -11.72 -21.02
N VAL A 78 8.19 -12.39 -21.48
CA VAL A 78 6.80 -12.08 -21.09
C VAL A 78 6.62 -12.12 -19.57
N VAL A 79 7.08 -13.19 -18.93
CA VAL A 79 6.97 -13.38 -17.48
C VAL A 79 7.79 -12.35 -16.72
N LEU A 80 9.00 -12.06 -17.19
CA LEU A 80 9.86 -11.06 -16.56
C LEU A 80 9.26 -9.65 -16.66
N CYS A 81 8.73 -9.28 -17.83
CA CYS A 81 8.03 -8.01 -18.02
C CYS A 81 6.79 -7.90 -17.13
N ASP A 82 6.00 -8.98 -17.00
CA ASP A 82 4.81 -9.00 -16.13
C ASP A 82 5.19 -8.89 -14.65
N ALA A 83 6.28 -9.54 -14.24
CA ALA A 83 6.81 -9.43 -12.87
C ALA A 83 7.32 -8.01 -12.56
N LEU A 84 8.13 -7.42 -13.45
CA LEU A 84 8.63 -6.06 -13.29
C LEU A 84 7.50 -5.03 -13.31
N ALA A 85 6.53 -5.20 -14.21
CA ALA A 85 5.33 -4.37 -14.25
C ALA A 85 4.57 -4.47 -12.93
N SER A 86 4.34 -5.70 -12.45
CA SER A 86 3.66 -5.92 -11.18
C SER A 86 4.41 -5.27 -10.02
N LEU A 87 5.73 -5.40 -9.94
CA LEU A 87 6.57 -4.78 -8.90
C LEU A 87 6.45 -3.24 -8.89
N ALA A 88 6.59 -2.60 -10.04
CA ALA A 88 6.44 -1.14 -10.15
C ALA A 88 5.07 -0.68 -9.65
N VAL A 89 4.04 -1.45 -9.98
CA VAL A 89 2.64 -1.18 -9.64
C VAL A 89 2.35 -1.40 -8.18
N CYS A 90 2.98 -2.40 -7.56
CA CYS A 90 2.94 -2.60 -6.12
C CYS A 90 3.39 -1.33 -5.40
N THR A 91 4.51 -0.75 -5.84
CA THR A 91 5.08 0.46 -5.24
C THR A 91 4.13 1.64 -5.36
N ILE A 92 3.53 1.84 -6.54
CA ILE A 92 2.58 2.93 -6.79
C ILE A 92 1.27 2.74 -6.00
N THR A 93 0.77 1.50 -5.91
CA THR A 93 -0.52 1.19 -5.25
C THR A 93 -0.42 0.91 -3.75
N ALA A 94 0.79 0.85 -3.21
CA ALA A 94 1.02 0.59 -1.79
C ALA A 94 0.46 1.69 -0.88
N PRO A 95 0.73 2.99 -1.12
CA PRO A 95 0.16 4.06 -0.30
C PRO A 95 -1.36 4.08 -0.35
N VAL A 96 -1.94 3.85 -1.55
CA VAL A 96 -3.40 3.80 -1.74
C VAL A 96 -4.03 2.66 -0.95
N HIS A 97 -3.36 1.52 -0.86
CA HIS A 97 -3.86 0.40 -0.08
C HIS A 97 -3.66 0.57 1.42
N GLN A 98 -2.56 1.18 1.88
CA GLN A 98 -2.44 1.54 3.29
C GLN A 98 -3.50 2.56 3.68
N LEU A 99 -3.80 3.51 2.78
CA LEU A 99 -4.92 4.41 2.97
C LEU A 99 -6.26 3.66 3.07
N PHE A 100 -6.50 2.66 2.21
CA PHE A 100 -7.68 1.79 2.34
C PHE A 100 -7.73 1.09 3.71
N ASN A 101 -6.63 0.49 4.16
CA ASN A 101 -6.57 -0.20 5.45
C ASN A 101 -6.86 0.77 6.59
N PHE A 102 -6.19 1.93 6.60
CA PHE A 102 -6.40 2.99 7.59
C PHE A 102 -7.87 3.45 7.63
N LEU A 103 -8.45 3.74 6.47
CA LEU A 103 -9.85 4.18 6.36
C LEU A 103 -10.84 3.09 6.79
N ALA A 104 -10.55 1.81 6.53
CA ALA A 104 -11.37 0.70 6.96
C ALA A 104 -11.31 0.46 8.48
N THR A 105 -10.19 0.80 9.12
CA THR A 105 -9.95 0.60 10.55
C THR A 105 -10.17 1.84 11.41
N THR A 106 -10.46 3.01 10.82
CA THR A 106 -10.69 4.26 11.56
C THR A 106 -12.19 4.55 11.64
N PRO A 107 -12.90 4.23 12.74
CA PRO A 107 -14.33 4.41 12.84
C PRO A 107 -14.76 5.89 12.75
N GLU A 108 -13.91 6.82 13.20
CA GLU A 108 -14.13 8.26 13.13
C GLU A 108 -14.27 8.75 11.69
N ALA A 109 -13.61 8.08 10.73
CA ALA A 109 -13.72 8.42 9.31
C ALA A 109 -15.11 8.17 8.72
N ARG A 110 -16.01 7.46 9.43
CA ARG A 110 -17.39 7.23 8.98
C ARG A 110 -18.28 8.46 9.15
N SER A 111 -18.05 9.26 10.18
CA SER A 111 -18.87 10.43 10.50
C SER A 111 -18.34 11.72 9.86
N LEU A 112 -17.10 11.71 9.35
CA LEU A 112 -16.46 12.89 8.78
C LEU A 112 -16.92 13.17 7.35
N SER A 113 -16.95 14.46 7.00
CA SER A 113 -17.15 14.91 5.62
C SER A 113 -16.00 14.49 4.71
N PHE A 114 -16.21 14.50 3.39
CA PHE A 114 -15.17 14.12 2.43
C PHE A 114 -13.89 14.97 2.58
N SER A 115 -14.02 16.28 2.83
CA SER A 115 -12.87 17.18 3.01
C SER A 115 -12.03 16.80 4.23
N GLU A 116 -12.69 16.55 5.37
CA GLU A 116 -12.02 16.14 6.61
C GLU A 116 -11.37 14.77 6.47
N ARG A 117 -12.02 13.83 5.78
CA ARG A 117 -11.43 12.52 5.46
C ARG A 117 -10.21 12.65 4.57
N SER A 118 -10.24 13.53 3.58
CA SER A 118 -9.09 13.82 2.72
C SER A 118 -7.94 14.44 3.51
N ALA A 119 -8.23 15.38 4.41
CA ALA A 119 -7.22 15.95 5.30
C ALA A 119 -6.62 14.89 6.24
N MET A 120 -7.45 14.04 6.84
CA MET A 120 -7.02 12.91 7.67
C MET A 120 -6.16 11.91 6.89
N ALA A 121 -6.57 11.56 5.67
CA ALA A 121 -5.83 10.68 4.76
C ALA A 121 -4.45 11.23 4.42
N ARG A 122 -4.37 12.52 4.06
CA ARG A 122 -3.10 13.20 3.77
C ARG A 122 -2.19 13.22 4.99
N ARG A 123 -2.74 13.52 6.17
CA ARG A 123 -1.98 13.51 7.42
C ARG A 123 -1.42 12.12 7.70
N PHE A 124 -2.26 11.08 7.62
CA PHE A 124 -1.84 9.69 7.79
C PHE A 124 -0.71 9.32 6.82
N LEU A 125 -0.85 9.59 5.53
CA LEU A 125 0.19 9.27 4.54
C LEU A 125 1.50 10.03 4.81
N ARG A 126 1.39 11.30 5.23
CA ARG A 126 2.56 12.12 5.59
C ARG A 126 3.29 11.51 6.79
N GLU A 127 2.58 11.22 7.87
CA GLU A 127 3.16 10.68 9.10
C GLU A 127 3.70 9.25 8.92
N GLN A 128 3.03 8.43 8.10
CA GLN A 128 3.42 7.05 7.86
C GLN A 128 4.71 6.94 7.05
N TYR A 129 4.84 7.77 6.00
CA TYR A 129 5.90 7.62 5.00
C TYR A 129 7.01 8.65 5.10
N PHE A 130 6.82 9.76 5.82
CA PHE A 130 7.80 10.83 5.92
C PHE A 130 8.13 11.14 7.38
N VAL A 131 9.41 11.03 7.72
CA VAL A 131 9.93 11.39 9.04
C VAL A 131 10.68 12.71 8.91
N PRO A 132 10.35 13.74 9.70
CA PRO A 132 11.13 14.97 9.75
C PRO A 132 12.48 14.67 10.41
N LEU A 133 13.58 14.99 9.73
CA LEU A 133 14.90 15.03 10.32
C LEU A 133 15.32 16.48 10.53
N PRO A 134 15.71 16.85 11.76
CA PRO A 134 16.31 18.16 11.99
C PRO A 134 17.57 18.24 11.13
N ARG A 135 17.66 19.28 10.29
CA ARG A 135 18.90 19.55 9.58
C ARG A 135 19.92 19.99 10.62
N GLU A 136 21.08 19.35 10.66
CA GLU A 136 22.20 19.83 11.47
C GLU A 136 22.60 21.19 10.92
N VAL A 137 22.06 22.26 11.51
CA VAL A 137 22.55 23.60 11.27
C VAL A 137 23.88 23.66 11.98
N MET A 138 24.99 23.69 11.23
CA MET A 138 26.29 24.06 11.81
C MET A 138 26.09 25.41 12.48
N ILE A 139 26.12 25.42 13.82
CA ILE A 139 26.05 26.64 14.60
C ILE A 139 27.37 27.36 14.37
N THR A 140 27.45 28.17 13.31
CA THR A 140 28.47 29.21 13.21
C THR A 140 28.15 30.19 14.33
N ALA A 141 29.04 30.27 15.33
CA ALA A 141 28.87 30.93 16.61
C ALA A 141 28.77 32.47 16.51
N ASP A 142 27.75 32.98 15.84
CA ASP A 142 27.40 34.39 15.88
C ASP A 142 26.30 34.59 16.93
N LEU A 143 26.72 34.92 18.15
CA LEU A 143 25.88 35.14 19.33
C LEU A 143 24.89 36.34 19.17
N SER A 144 24.99 37.08 18.06
CA SER A 144 24.17 38.26 17.80
C SER A 144 22.94 38.00 16.92
N GLN A 145 22.82 36.81 16.30
CA GLN A 145 21.71 36.49 15.40
C GLN A 145 20.56 35.74 16.12
N ARG A 146 19.33 36.03 15.70
CA ARG A 146 18.12 35.30 16.14
C ARG A 146 18.34 33.79 15.96
N PRO A 147 17.78 32.94 16.85
CA PRO A 147 17.89 31.49 16.69
C PRO A 147 17.46 31.10 15.27
N PRO A 148 18.28 30.34 14.53
CA PRO A 148 17.95 29.97 13.16
C PRO A 148 16.62 29.22 13.14
N GLU A 149 15.74 29.54 12.20
CA GLU A 149 14.55 28.72 11.95
C GLU A 149 15.02 27.30 11.68
N GLN A 150 14.51 26.35 12.47
CA GLN A 150 14.93 24.96 12.40
C GLN A 150 14.45 24.38 11.06
N GLU A 151 15.35 24.28 10.09
CA GLU A 151 15.07 23.64 8.82
C GLU A 151 14.89 22.13 9.02
N TYR A 152 13.78 21.58 8.51
CA TYR A 152 13.54 20.15 8.52
C TYR A 152 13.77 19.57 7.12
N SER A 153 14.53 18.48 7.05
CA SER A 153 14.58 17.61 5.87
C SER A 153 13.59 16.46 6.03
N TRP A 154 13.02 15.97 4.92
CA TRP A 154 12.11 14.83 4.95
C TRP A 154 12.83 13.59 4.47
N ARG A 155 12.81 12.53 5.29
CA ARG A 155 13.31 11.20 4.89
C ARG A 155 12.17 10.21 4.80
N MET A 156 12.30 9.27 3.88
CA MET A 156 11.38 8.16 3.76
C MET A 156 11.47 7.26 5.02
N SER A 157 10.33 6.99 5.64
CA SER A 157 10.22 6.14 6.82
C SER A 157 10.68 4.70 6.51
N PRO A 158 11.37 4.01 7.43
CA PRO A 158 11.67 2.58 7.27
C PRO A 158 10.39 1.73 7.12
N VAL A 159 9.26 2.23 7.62
CA VAL A 159 7.93 1.62 7.42
C VAL A 159 7.57 1.55 5.94
N ALA A 160 7.97 2.56 5.16
CA ALA A 160 7.79 2.56 3.71
C ALA A 160 8.46 1.36 3.07
N LEU A 161 9.74 1.14 3.39
CA LEU A 161 10.52 0.03 2.86
C LEU A 161 9.91 -1.33 3.23
N ARG A 162 9.50 -1.50 4.49
CA ARG A 162 8.82 -2.71 4.96
C ARG A 162 7.53 -2.95 4.17
N ASP A 163 6.68 -1.94 4.06
CA ASP A 163 5.37 -2.06 3.42
C ASP A 163 5.49 -2.32 1.91
N PHE A 164 6.43 -1.64 1.24
CA PHE A 164 6.73 -1.88 -0.17
C PHE A 164 7.33 -3.27 -0.37
N GLY A 165 8.30 -3.66 0.47
CA GLY A 165 8.97 -4.95 0.41
C GLY A 165 7.99 -6.10 0.60
N MET A 166 7.22 -6.12 1.69
CA MET A 166 6.25 -7.19 1.95
C MET A 166 5.23 -7.34 0.82
N ARG A 167 4.77 -6.22 0.26
CA ARG A 167 3.79 -6.23 -0.83
C ARG A 167 4.40 -6.69 -2.15
N ALA A 168 5.61 -6.24 -2.47
CA ALA A 168 6.36 -6.69 -3.63
C ALA A 168 6.60 -8.20 -3.57
N THR A 169 7.05 -8.72 -2.41
CA THR A 169 7.22 -10.15 -2.18
C THR A 169 5.90 -10.90 -2.36
N TYR A 170 4.82 -10.46 -1.70
CA TYR A 170 3.51 -11.10 -1.81
C TYR A 170 3.04 -11.21 -3.27
N ILE A 171 3.09 -10.11 -4.03
CA ILE A 171 2.63 -10.10 -5.42
C ILE A 171 3.54 -10.95 -6.31
N THR A 172 4.86 -10.90 -6.07
CA THR A 172 5.81 -11.76 -6.79
C THR A 172 5.48 -13.24 -6.55
N THR A 173 5.25 -13.63 -5.30
CA THR A 173 4.89 -15.01 -4.93
C THR A 173 3.58 -15.45 -5.60
N VAL A 174 2.55 -14.61 -5.59
CA VAL A 174 1.26 -14.93 -6.24
C VAL A 174 1.41 -15.08 -7.75
N MET A 175 2.18 -14.20 -8.40
CA MET A 175 2.45 -14.30 -9.84
C MET A 175 3.26 -15.54 -10.18
N SER A 176 4.28 -15.87 -9.39
CA SER A 176 5.06 -17.10 -9.57
C SER A 176 4.18 -18.34 -9.44
N LEU A 177 3.27 -18.36 -8.47
CA LEU A 177 2.32 -19.47 -8.28
C LEU A 177 1.37 -19.60 -9.48
N PHE A 178 0.81 -18.49 -9.96
CA PHE A 178 -0.09 -18.49 -11.11
C PHE A 178 0.59 -19.01 -12.37
N VAL A 179 1.79 -18.52 -12.67
CA VAL A 179 2.59 -18.97 -13.82
C VAL A 179 2.98 -20.44 -13.70
N ALA A 180 3.29 -20.93 -12.49
CA ALA A 180 3.56 -22.34 -12.27
C ALA A 180 2.33 -23.21 -12.58
N ILE A 181 1.16 -22.84 -12.05
CA ILE A 181 -0.11 -23.54 -12.30
C ILE A 181 -0.43 -23.55 -13.80
N GLU A 182 -0.35 -22.40 -14.46
CA GLU A 182 -0.61 -22.27 -15.90
C GLU A 182 0.29 -23.20 -16.73
N ARG A 183 1.60 -23.24 -16.41
CA ARG A 183 2.57 -24.09 -17.11
C ARG A 183 2.31 -25.58 -16.87
N THR A 184 2.01 -25.97 -15.63
CA THR A 184 1.65 -27.36 -15.32
C THR A 184 0.41 -27.78 -16.09
N LEU A 185 -0.65 -26.96 -16.10
CA LEU A 185 -1.87 -27.25 -16.85
C LEU A 185 -1.61 -27.33 -18.36
N CYS A 186 -0.84 -26.40 -18.92
CA CYS A 186 -0.45 -26.44 -20.34
C CYS A 186 0.35 -27.70 -20.70
N SER A 187 1.21 -28.19 -19.80
CA SER A 187 1.98 -29.42 -20.00
C SER A 187 1.07 -30.65 -20.05
N VAL A 188 0.18 -30.78 -19.05
CA VAL A 188 -0.79 -31.89 -18.98
C VAL A 188 -1.70 -31.89 -20.21
N MET A 189 -2.20 -30.73 -20.63
CA MET A 189 -3.07 -30.63 -21.82
C MET A 189 -2.37 -31.01 -23.13
N ARG A 190 -1.03 -30.89 -23.21
CA ARG A 190 -0.26 -31.30 -24.40
C ARG A 190 -0.09 -32.81 -24.47
N GLU A 191 0.08 -33.48 -23.34
CA GLU A 191 0.22 -34.95 -23.29
C GLU A 191 -1.09 -35.68 -23.62
N MET A 192 -2.24 -35.01 -23.42
CA MET A 192 -3.55 -35.57 -23.75
C MET A 192 -3.94 -35.46 -25.25
N ARG A 193 -3.12 -34.80 -26.08
CA ARG A 193 -3.34 -34.65 -27.51
C ARG A 193 -2.42 -35.55 -28.31
#